data_AF-A0A0A8JZ47-F1
#
_entry.id   AF-A0A0A8JZ47-F1
#
_cell.length_a   1.000
_cell.length_b   1.000
_cell.length_c   1.000
_cell.angle_alpha   90.00
_cell.angle_beta   90.00
_cell.angle_gamma   90.00
#
_symmetry.space_group_name_H-M   'P 1'
#
loop_
_entity.id
_entity.type
_entity.pdbx_description
1 polymer ?
#
loop_
_entity_poly.entity_id
_entity_poly.type
_entity_poly.pdbx_seq_one_letter_code
_entity_poly.pdbx_strand_id
1 'polypeptide(L)'
;MISFEPAAAPQFILDIVKRRRHAQAKDRNPQADLDTDQAIKRAVDYLKGPAPKAIAFEGGNDTTYKVAARIRDFGISEGAAFDLISEHWNEAGKAEPPWDAQELKDIIDHAYSYATAAWGGMSGTTEFDDVSGILETAKKSKRGLYRVRYPEAAASAFEQIGTPLVEDVLNAGAMGVMYGASGSGKTFLSLDLSFHVAAGLPWHGRPTTQGPVLYVAAEGGRGIFKRIAALKQHFGVDAAPLDVCLARSTCCPAKRT
;
A
#
# COMPACT_ATOMS: atom_id res chain seq x y z
N MET A 1 -25.44 -12.88 -8.31
CA MET A 1 -24.45 -12.15 -7.48
C MET A 1 -24.00 -13.11 -6.39
N ILE A 2 -22.74 -13.56 -6.40
CA ILE A 2 -22.19 -14.41 -5.34
C ILE A 2 -21.60 -13.46 -4.30
N SER A 3 -22.21 -13.39 -3.11
CA SER A 3 -21.69 -12.62 -1.98
C SER A 3 -20.49 -13.34 -1.38
N PHE A 4 -19.34 -12.68 -1.38
CA PHE A 4 -18.13 -13.19 -0.71
C PHE A 4 -18.20 -12.78 0.76
N GLU A 5 -18.64 -13.68 1.65
CA GLU A 5 -18.50 -13.46 3.09
C GLU A 5 -17.09 -13.85 3.53
N PRO A 6 -16.29 -12.92 4.09
CA PRO A 6 -14.98 -13.26 4.62
C PRO A 6 -15.12 -14.21 5.81
N ALA A 7 -14.32 -15.29 5.80
CA ALA A 7 -14.29 -16.24 6.91
C ALA A 7 -13.83 -15.56 8.20
N ALA A 8 -14.49 -15.89 9.32
CA ALA A 8 -14.15 -15.34 10.63
C ALA A 8 -12.70 -15.71 11.00
N ALA A 9 -11.96 -14.73 11.52
CA ALA A 9 -10.58 -14.93 11.96
C ALA A 9 -10.52 -15.96 13.11
N PRO A 10 -9.69 -17.01 13.01
CA PRO A 10 -9.51 -17.98 14.08
C PRO A 10 -9.08 -17.33 15.40
N GLN A 11 -9.57 -17.87 16.52
CA GLN A 11 -9.39 -17.27 17.85
C GLN A 11 -7.91 -17.08 18.24
N PHE A 12 -7.03 -17.98 17.81
CA PHE A 12 -5.59 -17.87 18.09
C PHE A 12 -4.93 -16.63 17.45
N ILE A 13 -5.43 -16.17 16.29
CA ILE A 13 -4.95 -14.92 15.67
C ILE A 13 -5.38 -13.74 16.53
N LEU A 14 -6.62 -13.73 17.03
CA LEU A 14 -7.12 -12.66 17.88
C LEU A 14 -6.30 -12.52 19.17
N ASP A 15 -5.82 -13.63 19.72
CA ASP A 15 -5.05 -13.63 20.96
C ASP A 15 -3.61 -13.10 20.76
N ILE A 16 -3.03 -13.30 19.57
CA ILE A 16 -1.72 -12.71 19.19
C ILE A 16 -1.85 -11.19 19.01
N VAL A 17 -2.94 -10.72 18.39
CA VAL A 17 -3.18 -9.29 18.10
C VAL A 17 -3.42 -8.47 19.37
N LYS A 18 -3.97 -9.07 20.44
CA LYS A 18 -4.32 -8.37 21.69
C LYS A 18 -3.11 -7.94 22.55
N ARG A 19 -1.88 -8.37 22.23
CA ARG A 19 -0.67 -7.92 22.93
C ARG A 19 -0.30 -6.47 22.51
N ARG A 20 -0.86 -5.47 23.20
CA ARG A 20 -0.64 -4.03 22.95
C ARG A 20 0.84 -3.64 23.05
N ARG A 21 1.32 -2.88 22.06
CA ARG A 21 2.54 -2.04 22.16
C ARG A 21 2.14 -0.57 22.11
N HIS A 22 2.82 0.25 22.92
CA HIS A 22 2.80 1.71 22.77
C HIS A 22 3.50 2.10 21.46
N ALA A 23 2.79 2.81 20.59
CA ALA A 23 3.37 3.37 19.37
C ALA A 23 4.12 4.67 19.70
N GLN A 24 5.36 4.79 19.23
CA GLN A 24 6.06 6.08 19.18
C GLN A 24 5.62 6.86 17.94
N ALA A 25 5.45 8.18 18.12
CA ALA A 25 5.12 9.10 17.03
C ALA A 25 6.27 9.15 16.01
N LYS A 26 5.94 9.00 14.73
CA LYS A 26 6.91 9.13 13.63
C LYS A 26 7.23 10.61 13.39
N ASP A 27 8.52 10.86 13.24
CA ASP A 27 9.12 12.16 12.95
C ASP A 27 8.62 12.74 11.60
N ARG A 28 8.40 14.05 11.57
CA ARG A 28 7.69 14.78 10.50
C ARG A 28 8.66 15.59 9.64
N ASN A 29 9.52 14.93 8.88
CA ASN A 29 10.02 15.49 7.61
C ASN A 29 10.73 14.40 6.79
N PRO A 30 10.35 14.23 5.52
CA PRO A 30 11.28 14.67 4.49
C PRO A 30 10.56 15.36 3.34
N GLN A 31 11.02 16.56 2.98
CA GLN A 31 10.72 17.21 1.70
C GLN A 31 11.22 16.31 0.57
N ALA A 32 10.31 15.50 0.00
CA ALA A 32 10.48 14.94 -1.33
C ALA A 32 10.30 16.06 -2.36
N ASP A 33 10.93 15.94 -3.54
CA ASP A 33 10.86 16.93 -4.62
C ASP A 33 9.40 17.28 -4.94
N LEU A 34 8.96 18.45 -4.45
CA LEU A 34 7.63 18.99 -4.68
C LEU A 34 7.51 19.46 -6.13
N ASP A 35 6.28 19.55 -6.64
CA ASP A 35 5.98 20.15 -7.93
C ASP A 35 6.63 19.47 -9.15
N THR A 36 6.77 18.14 -9.11
CA THR A 36 7.19 17.38 -10.31
C THR A 36 6.20 17.54 -11.46
N ASP A 37 6.68 17.54 -12.70
CA ASP A 37 5.84 17.67 -13.91
C ASP A 37 4.69 16.64 -13.94
N GLN A 38 4.94 15.43 -13.43
CA GLN A 38 3.94 14.38 -13.34
C GLN A 38 2.88 14.67 -12.26
N ALA A 39 3.28 15.24 -11.12
CA ALA A 39 2.35 15.67 -10.07
C ALA A 39 1.48 16.82 -10.56
N ILE A 40 2.06 17.81 -11.24
CA ILE A 40 1.34 18.95 -11.83
C ILE A 40 0.30 18.44 -12.83
N LYS A 41 0.71 17.55 -13.75
CA LYS A 41 -0.21 16.97 -14.74
C LYS A 41 -1.40 16.25 -14.08
N ARG A 42 -1.15 15.45 -13.04
CA ARG A 42 -2.22 14.75 -12.30
C ARG A 42 -3.14 15.72 -11.56
N ALA A 43 -2.60 16.77 -10.97
CA ALA A 43 -3.37 17.82 -10.31
C ALA A 43 -4.29 18.52 -11.31
N VAL A 44 -3.77 18.92 -12.48
CA VAL A 44 -4.54 19.53 -13.57
C VAL A 44 -5.65 18.60 -14.06
N ASP A 45 -5.35 17.33 -14.32
CA ASP A 45 -6.32 16.33 -14.77
C ASP A 45 -7.44 16.13 -13.74
N TYR A 46 -7.10 16.12 -12.45
CA TYR A 46 -8.06 16.02 -11.35
C TYR A 46 -8.99 17.25 -11.28
N LEU A 47 -8.42 18.45 -11.34
CA LEU A 47 -9.17 19.71 -11.25
C LEU A 47 -10.15 19.86 -12.42
N LYS A 48 -9.73 19.53 -13.64
CA LYS A 48 -10.56 19.60 -14.85
C LYS A 48 -11.63 18.52 -14.89
N GLY A 49 -11.30 17.29 -14.49
CA GLY A 49 -12.22 16.15 -14.54
C GLY A 49 -12.99 15.92 -13.24
N PRO A 50 -12.50 15.02 -12.37
CA PRO A 50 -13.24 14.47 -11.23
C PRO A 50 -13.44 15.39 -10.03
N ALA A 51 -12.78 16.56 -9.95
CA ALA A 51 -12.94 17.46 -8.81
C ALA A 51 -14.41 17.92 -8.68
N PRO A 52 -14.99 17.85 -7.46
CA PRO A 52 -16.37 18.24 -7.19
C PRO A 52 -16.59 19.73 -7.42
N LYS A 53 -17.85 20.14 -7.63
CA LYS A 53 -18.23 21.55 -7.70
C LYS A 53 -18.46 22.09 -6.29
N ALA A 54 -18.01 23.30 -6.01
CA ALA A 54 -18.28 24.01 -4.77
C ALA A 54 -19.33 25.10 -5.01
N ILE A 55 -20.40 25.07 -4.22
CA ILE A 55 -21.46 26.09 -4.27
C ILE A 55 -21.44 26.85 -2.93
N ALA A 56 -21.37 28.18 -2.98
CA ALA A 56 -21.38 28.99 -1.77
C ALA A 56 -22.67 28.77 -0.98
N PHE A 57 -22.56 28.75 0.35
CA PHE A 57 -23.66 28.45 1.29
C PHE A 57 -24.21 27.02 1.24
N GLU A 58 -23.71 26.14 0.36
CA GLU A 58 -24.00 24.69 0.33
C GLU A 58 -22.75 23.84 0.66
N GLY A 59 -21.96 24.27 1.64
CA GLY A 59 -20.72 23.56 2.00
C GLY A 59 -19.57 23.77 1.00
N GLY A 60 -19.60 24.87 0.23
CA GLY A 60 -18.53 25.26 -0.69
C GLY A 60 -17.15 25.29 -0.04
N ASN A 61 -17.00 25.88 1.16
CA ASN A 61 -15.71 25.96 1.87
C ASN A 61 -15.12 24.57 2.17
N ASP A 62 -15.95 23.62 2.62
CA ASP A 62 -15.54 22.25 2.91
C ASP A 62 -15.13 21.51 1.63
N THR A 63 -15.84 21.77 0.53
CA THR A 63 -15.51 21.21 -0.78
C THR A 63 -14.18 21.77 -1.29
N THR A 64 -13.97 23.09 -1.20
CA THR A 64 -12.71 23.75 -1.56
C THR A 64 -11.55 23.25 -0.70
N TYR A 65 -11.75 23.10 0.60
CA TYR A 65 -10.77 22.51 1.51
C TYR A 65 -10.39 21.08 1.10
N LYS A 66 -11.38 20.24 0.77
CA LYS A 66 -11.14 18.85 0.31
C LYS A 66 -10.39 18.81 -1.02
N VAL A 67 -10.70 19.72 -1.94
CA VAL A 67 -9.97 19.85 -3.21
C VAL A 67 -8.52 20.24 -2.95
N ALA A 68 -8.27 21.24 -2.09
CA ALA A 68 -6.93 21.67 -1.71
C ALA A 68 -6.12 20.54 -1.02
N ALA A 69 -6.74 19.82 -0.08
CA ALA A 69 -6.13 18.66 0.57
C ALA A 69 -5.75 17.56 -0.45
N ARG A 70 -6.60 17.34 -1.46
CA ARG A 70 -6.33 16.37 -2.54
C ARG A 70 -5.16 16.78 -3.42
N ILE A 71 -5.02 18.08 -3.70
CA ILE A 71 -3.89 18.62 -4.48
C ILE A 71 -2.58 18.46 -3.71
N ARG A 72 -2.61 18.73 -2.40
CA ARG A 72 -1.47 18.46 -1.51
C ARG A 72 -1.05 16.99 -1.54
N ASP A 73 -1.99 16.04 -1.55
CA ASP A 73 -1.68 14.61 -1.61
C ASP A 73 -0.96 14.19 -2.90
N PHE A 74 -1.07 14.97 -3.99
CA PHE A 74 -0.29 14.76 -5.21
C PHE A 74 1.17 15.24 -5.09
N GLY A 75 1.54 15.93 -4.00
CA GLY A 75 2.89 16.45 -3.78
C GLY A 75 3.12 17.85 -4.36
N ILE A 76 2.05 18.64 -4.47
CA ILE A 76 2.11 20.03 -4.95
C ILE A 76 2.35 20.97 -3.75
N SER A 77 3.23 21.95 -3.92
CA SER A 77 3.48 23.00 -2.93
C SER A 77 2.27 23.94 -2.79
N GLU A 78 2.17 24.63 -1.67
CA GLU A 78 1.04 25.55 -1.40
C GLU A 78 0.90 26.63 -2.48
N GLY A 79 2.02 27.22 -2.91
CA GLY A 79 2.03 28.24 -3.96
C GLY A 79 1.53 27.71 -5.30
N ALA A 80 2.05 26.57 -5.75
CA ALA A 80 1.61 25.95 -6.99
C ALA A 80 0.15 25.44 -6.91
N ALA A 81 -0.31 25.02 -5.73
CA ALA A 81 -1.69 24.61 -5.52
C ALA A 81 -2.67 25.77 -5.70
N PHE A 82 -2.33 26.96 -5.20
CA PHE A 82 -3.14 28.16 -5.39
C PHE A 82 -3.32 28.48 -6.89
N ASP A 83 -2.22 28.53 -7.64
CA ASP A 83 -2.25 28.85 -9.07
C ASP A 83 -3.10 27.82 -9.84
N LEU A 84 -2.86 26.52 -9.60
CA LEU A 84 -3.58 25.44 -10.29
C LEU A 84 -5.08 25.43 -9.96
N ILE A 85 -5.45 25.61 -8.69
CA ILE A 85 -6.86 25.60 -8.26
C ILE A 85 -7.58 26.85 -8.78
N SER A 86 -6.92 28.02 -8.77
CA SER A 86 -7.50 29.25 -9.31
C SER A 86 -7.80 29.10 -10.80
N GLU A 87 -6.79 28.71 -11.59
CA GLU A 87 -6.89 28.67 -13.05
C GLU A 87 -7.81 27.53 -13.54
N HIS A 88 -7.66 26.32 -12.99
CA HIS A 88 -8.27 25.12 -13.56
C HIS A 88 -9.55 24.65 -12.88
N TRP A 89 -9.95 25.26 -11.76
CA TRP A 89 -11.14 24.85 -11.00
C TRP A 89 -12.03 26.02 -10.60
N ASN A 90 -11.47 27.09 -10.01
CA ASN A 90 -12.24 28.27 -9.58
C ASN A 90 -12.77 29.04 -10.80
N GLU A 91 -11.87 29.55 -11.65
CA GLU A 91 -12.22 30.33 -12.85
C GLU A 91 -12.87 29.48 -13.95
N ALA A 92 -12.64 28.16 -13.92
CA ALA A 92 -13.26 27.20 -14.83
C ALA A 92 -14.77 26.95 -14.54
N GLY A 93 -15.36 27.63 -13.55
CA GLY A 93 -16.79 27.57 -13.24
C GLY A 93 -17.19 26.33 -12.43
N LYS A 94 -16.26 25.72 -11.68
CA LYS A 94 -16.59 24.68 -10.70
C LYS A 94 -16.82 25.24 -9.29
N ALA A 95 -16.47 26.51 -9.06
CA ALA A 95 -16.87 27.26 -7.88
C ALA A 95 -17.95 28.28 -8.26
N GLU A 96 -19.11 28.22 -7.62
CA GLU A 96 -20.25 29.10 -7.90
C GLU A 96 -20.74 29.79 -6.62
N PRO A 97 -20.62 31.14 -6.51
CA PRO A 97 -19.78 32.02 -7.33
C PRO A 97 -18.27 31.70 -7.17
N PRO A 98 -17.41 32.20 -8.07
CA PRO A 98 -15.97 32.06 -7.93
C PRO A 98 -15.50 32.68 -6.61
N TRP A 99 -14.58 32.00 -5.93
CA TRP A 99 -13.97 32.49 -4.71
C TRP A 99 -13.09 33.70 -5.00
N ASP A 100 -13.09 34.68 -4.10
CA ASP A 100 -12.08 35.73 -4.12
C ASP A 100 -10.68 35.15 -3.89
N ALA A 101 -9.65 35.78 -4.45
CA ALA A 101 -8.27 35.31 -4.36
C ALA A 101 -7.80 35.20 -2.91
N GLN A 102 -8.20 36.11 -2.02
CA GLN A 102 -7.82 36.08 -0.61
C GLN A 102 -8.55 34.95 0.13
N GLU A 103 -9.85 34.79 -0.10
CA GLU A 103 -10.65 33.72 0.51
C GLU A 103 -10.16 32.32 0.08
N LEU A 104 -9.85 32.15 -1.21
CA LEU A 104 -9.31 30.90 -1.73
C LEU A 104 -7.96 30.58 -1.10
N LYS A 105 -7.08 31.59 -0.99
CA LYS A 105 -5.76 31.45 -0.37
C LYS A 105 -5.89 31.05 1.10
N ASP A 106 -6.79 31.69 1.83
CA ASP A 106 -7.01 31.36 3.25
C ASP A 106 -7.49 29.92 3.40
N ILE A 107 -8.42 29.44 2.55
CA ILE A 107 -8.89 28.04 2.61
C ILE A 107 -7.76 27.05 2.29
N ILE A 108 -6.90 27.37 1.33
CA ILE A 108 -5.73 26.54 0.97
C ILE A 108 -4.72 26.52 2.11
N ASP A 109 -4.39 27.66 2.72
CA ASP A 109 -3.49 27.74 3.87
C ASP A 109 -4.00 26.87 5.03
N HIS A 110 -5.31 26.93 5.34
CA HIS A 110 -5.91 26.03 6.32
C HIS A 110 -5.74 24.55 5.93
N ALA A 111 -5.94 24.17 4.66
CA ALA A 111 -5.74 22.80 4.20
C ALA A 111 -4.28 22.34 4.36
N TYR A 112 -3.30 23.22 4.12
CA TYR A 112 -1.88 22.92 4.27
C TYR A 112 -1.42 22.93 5.74
N SER A 113 -2.00 23.77 6.58
CA SER A 113 -1.68 23.88 8.01
C SER A 113 -2.28 22.74 8.85
N TYR A 114 -3.47 22.24 8.50
CA TYR A 114 -4.18 21.22 9.29
C TYR A 114 -4.03 19.78 8.80
N ALA A 115 -3.43 19.52 7.63
CA ALA A 115 -3.35 18.15 7.14
C ALA A 115 -2.34 17.28 7.91
N THR A 116 -2.85 16.13 8.35
CA THR A 116 -2.18 15.15 9.22
C THR A 116 -1.43 14.05 8.45
N ALA A 117 -1.59 13.99 7.13
CA ALA A 117 -0.95 13.01 6.25
C ALA A 117 0.46 13.45 5.78
N ALA A 118 1.34 12.48 5.55
CA ALA A 118 2.65 12.70 4.95
C ALA A 118 2.50 13.13 3.48
N TRP A 119 3.35 14.05 3.04
CA TRP A 119 3.30 14.66 1.70
C TRP A 119 3.47 13.59 0.61
N GLY A 120 2.66 13.64 -0.45
CA GLY A 120 2.82 12.77 -1.62
C GLY A 120 2.37 11.31 -1.45
N GLY A 121 1.67 10.96 -0.36
CA GLY A 121 1.32 9.58 -0.01
C GLY A 121 0.40 8.82 -0.98
N MET A 122 -0.11 9.48 -2.04
CA MET A 122 -0.92 8.84 -3.08
C MET A 122 -0.19 8.65 -4.41
N SER A 123 1.03 9.15 -4.55
CA SER A 123 1.82 8.94 -5.74
C SER A 123 2.64 7.66 -5.56
N GLY A 124 2.03 6.51 -5.87
CA GLY A 124 2.74 5.22 -5.95
C GLY A 124 3.85 5.18 -7.01
N THR A 125 4.32 6.31 -7.55
CA THR A 125 5.51 6.39 -8.40
C THR A 125 6.77 6.73 -7.60
N THR A 126 6.65 7.24 -6.37
CA THR A 126 7.81 7.56 -5.53
C THR A 126 8.43 6.33 -4.85
N GLU A 127 7.71 5.20 -4.84
CA GLU A 127 8.12 3.96 -4.15
C GLU A 127 8.63 2.85 -5.08
N PHE A 128 8.50 3.00 -6.40
CA PHE A 128 8.89 1.98 -7.37
C PHE A 128 9.92 2.53 -8.36
N ASP A 129 11.10 1.90 -8.40
CA ASP A 129 12.11 2.16 -9.42
C ASP A 129 11.56 1.81 -10.82
N ASP A 130 12.03 2.50 -11.88
CA ASP A 130 11.68 2.18 -13.27
C ASP A 130 12.11 0.74 -13.61
N VAL A 131 11.13 -0.14 -13.73
CA VAL A 131 11.30 -1.57 -14.03
C VAL A 131 11.26 -1.90 -15.53
N SER A 132 11.34 -0.88 -16.41
CA SER A 132 11.33 -1.06 -17.87
C SER A 132 12.34 -2.10 -18.36
N GLY A 133 13.55 -2.16 -17.76
CA GLY A 133 14.57 -3.16 -18.09
C GLY A 133 14.31 -4.59 -17.57
N ILE A 134 13.50 -4.77 -16.51
CA ILE A 134 13.19 -6.10 -15.94
C ILE A 134 12.21 -6.86 -16.86
N LEU A 135 11.32 -6.13 -17.56
CA LEU A 135 10.34 -6.73 -18.46
C LEU A 135 10.97 -7.47 -19.64
N GLU A 136 12.14 -7.05 -20.13
CA GLU A 136 12.83 -7.73 -21.23
C GLU A 136 13.35 -9.12 -20.84
N THR A 137 13.63 -9.34 -19.55
CA THR A 137 14.21 -10.61 -19.05
C THR A 137 13.12 -11.60 -18.61
N ALA A 138 11.88 -11.14 -18.43
CA ALA A 138 10.77 -11.99 -18.01
C ALA A 138 10.27 -12.83 -19.19
N LYS A 139 10.68 -14.10 -19.24
CA LYS A 139 10.08 -15.11 -20.13
C LYS A 139 8.56 -15.13 -19.87
N LYS A 140 7.76 -14.60 -20.80
CA LYS A 140 6.29 -14.67 -20.72
C LYS A 140 5.89 -16.12 -20.49
N SER A 141 5.24 -16.37 -19.36
CA SER A 141 4.64 -17.67 -19.06
C SER A 141 3.69 -18.04 -20.20
N LYS A 142 3.88 -19.23 -20.80
CA LYS A 142 2.95 -19.78 -21.81
C LYS A 142 1.58 -20.14 -21.25
N ARG A 143 1.32 -19.92 -19.95
CA ARG A 143 0.03 -20.18 -19.32
C ARG A 143 -0.95 -19.06 -19.67
N GLY A 144 -1.53 -19.17 -20.86
CA GLY A 144 -2.71 -18.38 -21.22
C GLY A 144 -3.92 -18.78 -20.38
N LEU A 145 -4.92 -17.90 -20.32
CA LEU A 145 -6.22 -18.29 -19.78
C LEU A 145 -6.80 -19.42 -20.64
N TYR A 146 -7.23 -20.50 -19.98
CA TYR A 146 -7.98 -21.57 -20.61
C TYR A 146 -9.39 -21.62 -20.03
N ARG A 147 -10.37 -21.96 -20.88
CA ARG A 147 -11.76 -22.09 -20.47
C ARG A 147 -12.02 -23.53 -20.06
N VAL A 148 -12.56 -23.72 -18.87
CA VAL A 148 -13.12 -25.01 -18.41
C VAL A 148 -14.64 -24.91 -18.42
N ARG A 149 -15.35 -25.94 -18.87
CA ARG A 149 -16.82 -25.94 -18.80
C ARG A 149 -17.28 -26.23 -17.37
N TYR A 150 -18.40 -25.65 -16.97
CA TYR A 150 -18.97 -25.83 -15.62
C TYR A 150 -19.03 -27.29 -15.12
N PRO A 151 -19.58 -28.27 -15.87
CA PRO A 151 -19.64 -29.65 -15.39
C PRO A 151 -18.26 -30.29 -15.23
N GLU A 152 -17.31 -29.94 -16.09
CA GLU A 152 -15.92 -30.42 -16.00
C GLU A 152 -15.22 -29.83 -14.76
N ALA A 153 -15.40 -28.54 -14.49
CA ALA A 153 -14.85 -27.87 -13.32
C ALA A 153 -15.44 -28.41 -12.01
N ALA A 154 -16.75 -28.67 -11.97
CA ALA A 154 -17.43 -29.25 -10.80
C ALA A 154 -16.94 -30.67 -10.50
N ALA A 155 -16.73 -31.49 -11.53
CA ALA A 155 -16.20 -32.85 -11.38
C ALA A 155 -14.75 -32.85 -10.88
N SER A 156 -13.92 -31.92 -11.34
CA SER A 156 -12.50 -31.84 -10.96
C SER A 156 -12.22 -31.09 -9.65
N ALA A 157 -13.23 -30.50 -9.01
CA ALA A 157 -13.06 -29.57 -7.89
C ALA A 157 -12.34 -30.18 -6.68
N PHE A 158 -12.52 -31.48 -6.45
CA PHE A 158 -11.93 -32.21 -5.32
C PHE A 158 -10.66 -32.98 -5.68
N GLU A 159 -10.33 -33.09 -6.97
CA GLU A 159 -9.10 -33.73 -7.45
C GLU A 159 -7.95 -32.71 -7.54
N GLN A 160 -8.27 -31.42 -7.69
CA GLN A 160 -7.30 -30.33 -7.80
C GLN A 160 -6.97 -29.68 -6.46
N ILE A 161 -6.82 -30.48 -5.39
CA ILE A 161 -6.30 -29.94 -4.12
C ILE A 161 -4.79 -29.76 -4.31
N GLY A 162 -4.38 -28.52 -4.62
CA GLY A 162 -2.98 -28.17 -4.76
C GLY A 162 -2.19 -28.50 -3.50
N THR A 163 -0.90 -28.81 -3.64
CA THR A 163 -0.01 -29.14 -2.52
C THR A 163 -0.09 -28.05 -1.44
N PRO A 164 -0.43 -28.35 -0.19
CA PRO A 164 -0.51 -27.35 0.86
C PRO A 164 0.89 -26.79 1.18
N LEU A 165 1.07 -25.47 1.12
CA LEU A 165 2.24 -24.80 1.72
C LEU A 165 2.10 -24.78 3.24
N VAL A 166 0.88 -24.56 3.71
CA VAL A 166 0.47 -24.66 5.11
C VAL A 166 -0.88 -25.37 5.15
N GLU A 167 -0.95 -26.49 5.87
CA GLU A 167 -2.15 -27.34 5.93
C GLU A 167 -3.40 -26.54 6.35
N ASP A 168 -4.50 -26.70 5.59
CA ASP A 168 -5.78 -25.98 5.67
C ASP A 168 -5.72 -24.44 5.66
N VAL A 169 -4.60 -23.83 5.25
CA VAL A 169 -4.43 -22.37 5.28
C VAL A 169 -4.02 -21.83 3.92
N LEU A 170 -3.00 -22.41 3.28
CA LEU A 170 -2.44 -21.88 2.05
C LEU A 170 -1.95 -23.02 1.16
N ASN A 171 -2.50 -23.12 -0.05
CA ASN A 171 -2.06 -24.07 -1.06
C ASN A 171 -1.05 -23.44 -2.01
N ALA A 172 -0.13 -24.26 -2.51
CA ALA A 172 0.80 -23.88 -3.57
C ALA A 172 0.01 -23.45 -4.82
N GLY A 173 0.39 -22.32 -5.40
CA GLY A 173 -0.32 -21.73 -6.54
C GLY A 173 -1.59 -20.95 -6.19
N ALA A 174 -1.97 -20.89 -4.90
CA ALA A 174 -3.06 -20.02 -4.44
C ALA A 174 -2.56 -18.61 -4.10
N MET A 175 -3.47 -17.64 -4.15
CA MET A 175 -3.24 -16.27 -3.69
C MET A 175 -4.05 -16.03 -2.41
N GLY A 176 -3.36 -15.70 -1.32
CA GLY A 176 -3.97 -15.32 -0.05
C GLY A 176 -3.81 -13.82 0.23
N VAL A 177 -4.81 -13.20 0.86
CA VAL A 177 -4.76 -11.79 1.27
C VAL A 177 -4.92 -11.71 2.79
N MET A 178 -3.96 -11.07 3.45
CA MET A 178 -4.02 -10.76 4.87
C MET A 178 -4.32 -9.28 5.07
N TYR A 179 -5.48 -8.96 5.65
CA TYR A 179 -5.94 -7.58 5.87
C TYR A 179 -6.30 -7.32 7.34
N GLY A 180 -6.36 -6.04 7.72
CA GLY A 180 -6.59 -5.61 9.10
C GLY A 180 -6.04 -4.22 9.38
N ALA A 181 -6.41 -3.60 10.51
CA ALA A 181 -6.01 -2.25 10.88
C ALA A 181 -4.49 -2.05 10.98
N SER A 182 -4.01 -0.80 10.89
CA SER A 182 -2.58 -0.51 11.13
C SER A 182 -2.18 -0.95 12.54
N GLY A 183 -0.98 -1.54 12.67
CA GLY A 183 -0.50 -2.09 13.95
C GLY A 183 -1.16 -3.39 14.40
N SER A 184 -2.11 -3.97 13.64
CA SER A 184 -2.79 -5.23 13.99
C SER A 184 -1.93 -6.50 13.88
N GLY A 185 -0.61 -6.39 13.72
CA GLY A 185 0.29 -7.55 13.68
C GLY A 185 0.43 -8.26 12.32
N LYS A 186 -0.19 -7.80 11.24
CA LYS A 186 -0.13 -8.44 9.90
C LYS A 186 1.31 -8.77 9.46
N THR A 187 2.22 -7.80 9.58
CA THR A 187 3.63 -7.96 9.21
C THR A 187 4.35 -9.03 10.04
N PHE A 188 3.98 -9.18 11.31
CA PHE A 188 4.56 -10.21 12.16
C PHE A 188 4.03 -11.58 11.78
N LEU A 189 2.71 -11.71 11.59
CA LEU A 189 2.09 -12.97 11.19
C LEU A 189 2.55 -13.43 9.80
N SER A 190 2.66 -12.50 8.85
CA SER A 190 3.13 -12.84 7.50
C SER A 190 4.60 -13.27 7.49
N LEU A 191 5.46 -12.62 8.28
CA LEU A 191 6.86 -13.00 8.39
C LEU A 191 7.03 -14.34 9.15
N ASP A 192 6.24 -14.56 10.19
CA ASP A 192 6.23 -15.81 10.95
C ASP A 192 5.81 -17.00 10.07
N LEU A 193 4.72 -16.87 9.31
CA LEU A 193 4.30 -17.87 8.33
C LEU A 193 5.39 -18.11 7.27
N SER A 194 5.98 -17.02 6.75
CA SER A 194 7.06 -17.10 5.75
C SER A 194 8.27 -17.87 6.28
N PHE A 195 8.65 -17.62 7.52
CA PHE A 195 9.76 -18.32 8.18
C PHE A 195 9.47 -19.79 8.40
N HIS A 196 8.27 -20.16 8.85
CA HIS A 196 7.90 -21.57 9.06
C HIS A 196 7.92 -22.35 7.75
N VAL A 197 7.40 -21.77 6.66
CA VAL A 197 7.48 -22.38 5.31
C VAL A 197 8.94 -22.52 4.86
N ALA A 198 9.78 -21.51 5.04
CA ALA A 198 11.18 -21.59 4.67
C ALA A 198 11.96 -22.63 5.50
N ALA A 199 11.74 -22.64 6.82
CA ALA A 199 12.43 -23.53 7.75
C ALA A 199 11.87 -24.96 7.77
N GLY A 200 10.73 -25.23 7.12
CA GLY A 200 10.04 -26.51 7.19
C GLY A 200 9.50 -26.85 8.59
N LEU A 201 9.18 -25.81 9.38
CA LEU A 201 8.68 -25.96 10.75
C LEU A 201 7.14 -25.95 10.75
N PRO A 202 6.49 -26.70 11.66
CA PRO A 202 5.04 -26.65 11.80
C PRO A 202 4.56 -25.25 12.20
N TRP A 203 3.65 -24.66 11.44
CA TRP A 203 3.09 -23.33 11.72
C TRP A 203 1.82 -23.46 12.56
N HIS A 204 1.87 -23.05 13.83
CA HIS A 204 0.76 -23.20 14.78
C HIS A 204 0.19 -24.64 14.85
N GLY A 205 1.08 -25.64 14.83
CA GLY A 205 0.70 -27.06 14.86
C GLY A 205 0.26 -27.63 13.50
N ARG A 206 0.30 -26.82 12.43
CA ARG A 206 -0.02 -27.24 11.06
C ARG A 206 1.26 -27.62 10.33
N PRO A 207 1.31 -28.80 9.69
CA PRO A 207 2.42 -29.15 8.80
C PRO A 207 2.64 -28.08 7.72
N THR A 208 3.90 -27.85 7.38
CA THR A 208 4.30 -26.96 6.28
C THR A 208 5.08 -27.74 5.24
N THR A 209 4.87 -27.40 3.97
CA THR A 209 5.72 -27.90 2.88
C THR A 209 6.90 -26.94 2.73
N GLN A 210 8.11 -27.43 3.01
CA GLN A 210 9.30 -26.59 2.94
C GLN A 210 9.55 -26.08 1.51
N GLY A 211 9.84 -24.79 1.38
CA GLY A 211 10.18 -24.19 0.11
C GLY A 211 10.85 -22.83 0.24
N PRO A 212 11.51 -22.33 -0.82
CA PRO A 212 12.10 -21.00 -0.80
C PRO A 212 11.02 -19.92 -0.69
N VAL A 213 11.24 -18.93 0.16
CA VAL A 213 10.32 -17.81 0.38
C VAL A 213 11.04 -16.50 0.10
N LEU A 214 10.42 -15.67 -0.75
CA LEU A 214 10.84 -14.29 -0.96
C LEU A 214 9.86 -13.35 -0.24
N TYR A 215 10.31 -12.71 0.83
CA TYR A 215 9.55 -11.71 1.54
C TYR A 215 9.83 -10.31 0.99
N VAL A 216 8.85 -9.71 0.32
CA VAL A 216 8.98 -8.35 -0.21
C VAL A 216 8.43 -7.35 0.80
N ALA A 217 9.33 -6.68 1.54
CA ALA A 217 8.99 -5.60 2.45
C ALA A 217 8.91 -4.28 1.68
N ALA A 218 7.72 -4.00 1.13
CA ALA A 218 7.43 -2.73 0.46
C ALA A 218 7.38 -1.54 1.43
N GLU A 219 7.05 -1.79 2.71
CA GLU A 219 7.00 -0.78 3.76
C GLU A 219 7.84 -1.20 4.98
N GLY A 220 8.28 -0.22 5.78
CA GLY A 220 8.91 -0.49 7.08
C GLY A 220 10.41 -0.78 7.07
N GLY A 221 11.08 -0.66 5.92
CA GLY A 221 12.53 -0.59 5.76
C GLY A 221 13.34 -1.66 6.50
N ARG A 222 14.50 -1.27 7.03
CA ARG A 222 15.43 -2.19 7.75
C ARG A 222 14.87 -2.73 9.07
N GLY A 223 13.70 -2.30 9.51
CA GLY A 223 13.02 -2.82 10.69
C GLY A 223 12.69 -4.31 10.59
N ILE A 224 12.60 -4.85 9.37
CA ILE A 224 12.38 -6.28 9.13
C ILE A 224 13.56 -7.15 9.61
N PHE A 225 14.80 -6.66 9.51
CA PHE A 225 15.99 -7.43 9.92
C PHE A 225 15.98 -7.75 11.42
N LYS A 226 15.50 -6.82 12.24
CA LYS A 226 15.32 -7.06 13.69
C LYS A 226 14.32 -8.18 13.95
N ARG A 227 13.29 -8.31 13.11
CA ARG A 227 12.27 -9.36 13.24
C ARG A 227 12.81 -10.73 12.81
N ILE A 228 13.58 -10.78 11.72
CA ILE A 228 14.24 -12.01 11.26
C ILE A 228 15.26 -12.49 12.30
N ALA A 229 16.07 -11.58 12.84
CA ALA A 229 17.00 -11.91 13.93
C ALA A 229 16.26 -12.47 15.16
N ALA A 230 15.11 -11.89 15.52
CA ALA A 230 14.28 -12.40 16.60
C ALA A 230 13.70 -13.80 16.30
N LEU A 231 13.26 -14.07 15.06
CA LEU A 231 12.79 -15.40 14.65
C LEU A 231 13.92 -16.44 14.72
N LYS A 232 15.12 -16.11 14.21
CA LYS A 232 16.31 -16.94 14.34
C LYS A 232 16.62 -17.27 15.80
N GLN A 233 16.60 -16.26 16.68
CA GLN A 233 16.85 -16.46 18.10
C GLN A 233 15.76 -17.31 18.77
N HIS A 234 14.50 -17.12 18.38
CA HIS A 234 13.37 -17.80 18.99
C HIS A 234 13.31 -19.30 18.62
N PHE A 235 13.53 -19.61 17.34
CA PHE A 235 13.40 -20.97 16.81
C PHE A 235 14.74 -21.71 16.71
N GLY A 236 15.87 -21.04 16.91
CA GLY A 236 17.20 -21.66 16.86
C GLY A 236 17.62 -22.16 15.48
N VAL A 237 17.03 -21.62 14.41
CA VAL A 237 17.35 -22.02 13.03
C VAL A 237 18.44 -21.10 12.47
N ASP A 238 19.60 -21.67 12.16
CA ASP A 238 20.76 -20.90 11.72
C ASP A 238 20.66 -20.39 10.29
N ALA A 239 20.04 -21.19 9.41
CA ALA A 239 19.82 -20.89 8.00
C ALA A 239 18.48 -21.47 7.54
N ALA A 240 17.69 -20.64 6.85
CA ALA A 240 16.49 -21.04 6.12
C ALA A 240 16.48 -20.30 4.78
N PRO A 241 15.91 -20.87 3.71
CA PRO A 241 15.73 -20.23 2.40
C PRO A 241 14.65 -19.13 2.44
N LEU A 242 14.82 -18.15 3.32
CA LEU A 242 13.99 -16.96 3.45
C LEU A 242 14.81 -15.73 3.04
N ASP A 243 14.59 -15.28 1.80
CA ASP A 243 15.19 -14.07 1.28
C ASP A 243 14.27 -12.88 1.51
N VAL A 244 14.85 -11.69 1.70
CA VAL A 244 14.08 -10.45 1.93
C VAL A 244 14.47 -9.38 0.94
N CYS A 245 13.50 -8.95 0.14
CA CYS A 245 13.62 -7.76 -0.70
C CYS A 245 13.07 -6.55 0.05
N LEU A 246 13.87 -5.50 0.15
CA LEU A 246 13.42 -4.20 0.65
C LEU A 246 13.13 -3.29 -0.54
N ALA A 247 12.01 -2.56 -0.50
CA ALA A 247 11.88 -1.37 -1.33
C ALA A 247 12.97 -0.36 -0.92
N ARG A 248 13.77 0.11 -1.89
CA ARG A 248 14.73 1.19 -1.63
C ARG A 248 13.95 2.49 -1.52
N SER A 249 14.04 3.17 -0.39
CA SER A 249 13.78 4.61 -0.39
C SER A 249 14.96 5.27 -1.10
N THR A 250 14.76 5.83 -2.28
CA THR A 250 15.79 6.57 -3.03
C THR A 250 16.21 7.90 -2.36
N CYS A 251 15.65 8.26 -1.20
CA CYS A 251 15.94 9.54 -0.52
C CYS A 251 17.33 9.69 0.14
N CYS A 252 18.36 8.92 -0.23
CA CYS A 252 19.71 9.19 0.27
C CYS A 252 20.77 8.81 -0.78
N PRO A 253 21.45 9.78 -1.41
CA PRO A 253 22.63 9.46 -2.19
C PRO A 253 23.66 8.86 -1.23
N ALA A 254 24.02 7.60 -1.47
CA ALA A 254 25.09 6.95 -0.76
C ALA A 254 26.35 7.82 -0.86
N LYS A 255 26.79 8.39 0.27
CA LYS A 255 28.14 8.92 0.37
C LYS A 255 29.10 7.74 0.15
N ARG A 256 29.70 7.69 -1.04
CA ARG A 256 30.91 6.93 -1.29
C ARG A 256 32.04 7.62 -0.53
N THR A 257 32.54 6.97 0.52
CA THR A 257 33.91 7.05 1.03
C THR A 257 34.16 5.79 1.84
#